data_AF-A0A5B9ERL6-F1
#
_entry.id   AF-A0A5B9ERL6-F1
#
_cell.length_a   1.000
_cell.length_b   1.000
_cell.length_c   1.000
_cell.angle_alpha   90.00
_cell.angle_beta   90.00
_cell.angle_gamma   90.00
#
_symmetry.space_group_name_H-M   'P 1'
#
loop_
_entity.id
_entity.type
_entity.pdbx_description
1 polymer ?
#
loop_
_entity_poly.entity_id
_entity_poly.type
_entity_poly.pdbx_seq_one_letter_code
_entity_poly.pdbx_strand_id
1 'polypeptide(L)'
;MVGRHVGDDVKRSLYGWIVTLIKIATVALILGISVFVYRIDTQVTIDAAKRDARSQVDHAAAMLATELAVRETIAKSVAVTASLMPEESEDAFTDLASRMTEGREDILNLAYAPDLVVRHVYPYEANASVIGLDYREPSEFTAGADQALEANAPVLIGPINLLQGGAA
;
A
#
# COMPACT_ATOMS: atom_id res chain seq x y z
N MET A 1 69.30 57.21 -20.24
CA MET A 1 68.32 57.39 -19.13
C MET A 1 66.91 56.90 -19.52
N VAL A 2 66.77 55.82 -20.32
CA VAL A 2 65.49 55.37 -20.92
C VAL A 2 64.98 54.04 -20.35
N GLY A 3 65.85 53.20 -19.77
CA GLY A 3 65.45 51.87 -19.28
C GLY A 3 64.63 51.84 -17.97
N ARG A 4 64.58 52.93 -17.20
CA ARG A 4 63.88 52.96 -15.89
C ARG A 4 62.37 53.23 -16.03
N HIS A 5 61.94 54.02 -17.04
CA HIS A 5 60.52 54.28 -17.27
C HIS A 5 59.77 53.09 -17.88
N VAL A 6 60.41 52.31 -18.75
CA VAL A 6 59.79 51.12 -19.38
C VAL A 6 59.45 50.04 -18.34
N GLY A 7 60.26 49.89 -17.29
CA GLY A 7 60.03 48.89 -16.24
C GLY A 7 58.83 49.19 -15.32
N ASP A 8 58.53 50.46 -15.10
CA ASP A 8 57.42 50.89 -14.22
C ASP A 8 56.06 50.79 -14.94
N ASP A 9 56.02 51.05 -16.25
CA ASP A 9 54.82 50.85 -17.07
C ASP A 9 54.44 49.37 -17.21
N VAL A 10 55.43 48.49 -17.35
CA VAL A 10 55.21 47.03 -17.38
C VAL A 10 54.65 46.54 -16.05
N LYS A 11 55.18 47.01 -14.91
CA LYS A 11 54.67 46.64 -13.57
C LYS A 11 53.24 47.12 -13.34
N ARG A 12 52.91 48.33 -13.81
CA ARG A 12 51.56 48.91 -13.67
C ARG A 12 50.54 48.17 -14.53
N SER A 13 50.92 47.77 -15.75
CA SER A 13 50.11 46.88 -16.60
C SER A 13 49.89 45.52 -15.95
N LEU A 14 50.96 44.88 -15.47
CA LEU A 14 50.90 43.56 -14.82
C LEU A 14 49.98 43.56 -13.58
N TYR A 15 50.05 44.60 -12.76
CA TYR A 15 49.17 44.76 -11.60
C TYR A 15 47.68 44.88 -11.99
N GLY A 16 47.37 45.63 -13.06
CA GLY A 16 46.01 45.75 -13.58
C GLY A 16 45.43 44.42 -14.07
N TRP A 17 46.25 43.59 -14.71
CA TRP A 17 45.87 42.23 -15.12
C TRP A 17 45.62 41.31 -13.90
N ILE A 18 46.49 41.35 -12.89
CA ILE A 18 46.34 40.56 -11.66
C ILE A 18 45.01 40.91 -10.94
N VAL A 19 44.69 42.19 -10.78
CA VAL A 19 43.44 42.62 -10.13
C VAL A 19 42.21 42.16 -10.92
N THR A 20 42.27 42.21 -12.26
CA THR A 20 41.18 41.74 -13.12
C THR A 20 40.98 40.24 -12.99
N LEU A 21 42.06 39.45 -12.94
CA LEU A 21 41.99 38.01 -12.73
C LEU A 21 41.39 37.63 -11.38
N ILE A 22 41.74 38.35 -10.31
CA ILE A 22 41.15 38.14 -8.99
C ILE A 22 39.64 38.39 -9.03
N LYS A 23 39.19 39.49 -9.65
CA LYS A 23 37.75 39.79 -9.79
C LYS A 23 37.00 38.68 -10.53
N ILE A 24 37.56 38.19 -11.63
CA ILE A 24 36.97 37.08 -12.40
C ILE A 24 36.91 35.80 -11.54
N ALA A 25 37.99 35.48 -10.81
CA ALA A 25 38.02 34.32 -9.93
C ALA A 25 36.97 34.42 -8.81
N THR A 26 36.79 35.59 -8.22
CA THR A 26 35.74 35.82 -7.21
C THR A 26 34.35 35.62 -7.78
N VAL A 27 34.06 36.16 -8.97
CA VAL A 27 32.76 35.98 -9.63
C VAL A 27 32.53 34.50 -9.98
N ALA A 28 33.55 33.82 -10.51
CA ALA A 28 33.47 32.39 -10.83
C ALA A 28 33.22 31.54 -9.58
N LEU A 29 33.86 31.87 -8.44
CA LEU A 29 33.65 31.18 -7.18
C LEU A 29 32.23 31.36 -6.66
N ILE A 30 31.70 32.60 -6.70
CA ILE A 30 30.32 32.88 -6.30
C ILE A 30 29.33 32.10 -7.17
N LEU A 31 29.52 32.11 -8.49
CA LEU A 31 28.67 31.35 -9.42
C LEU A 31 28.75 29.85 -9.15
N GLY A 32 29.95 29.31 -8.88
CA GLY A 32 30.14 27.91 -8.53
C GLY A 32 29.38 27.52 -7.27
N ILE A 33 29.48 28.32 -6.20
CA ILE A 33 28.75 28.11 -4.95
C ILE A 33 27.24 28.22 -5.18
N SER A 34 26.77 29.23 -5.92
CA SER A 34 25.34 29.39 -6.23
C SER A 34 24.78 28.19 -6.99
N VAL A 35 25.49 27.68 -8.00
CA VAL A 35 25.08 26.47 -8.73
C VAL A 35 25.10 25.25 -7.81
N PHE A 36 26.11 25.12 -6.96
CA PHE A 36 26.20 24.01 -6.01
C PHE A 36 25.04 24.02 -5.01
N VAL A 37 24.73 25.17 -4.41
CA VAL A 37 23.58 25.34 -3.51
C VAL A 37 22.26 25.05 -4.23
N TYR A 38 22.07 25.58 -5.44
CA TYR A 38 20.88 25.32 -6.25
C TYR A 38 20.70 23.82 -6.56
N ARG A 39 21.80 23.12 -6.85
CA ARG A 39 21.78 21.67 -7.08
C ARG A 39 21.38 20.89 -5.82
N ILE A 40 21.91 21.27 -4.65
CA ILE A 40 21.52 20.65 -3.37
C ILE A 40 20.03 20.87 -3.10
N ASP A 41 19.56 22.11 -3.22
CA ASP A 41 18.16 22.46 -2.96
C ASP A 41 17.19 21.71 -3.87
N THR A 42 17.53 21.61 -5.17
CA THR A 42 16.74 20.84 -6.14
C THR A 42 16.69 19.35 -5.78
N GLN A 43 17.80 18.76 -5.32
CA GLN A 43 17.80 17.35 -4.90
C GLN A 43 16.97 17.14 -3.64
N VAL A 44 17.11 18.02 -2.64
CA VAL A 44 16.36 17.94 -1.38
C VAL A 44 14.86 18.07 -1.61
N THR A 45 14.42 18.96 -2.49
CA THR A 45 12.99 19.14 -2.83
C THR A 45 12.42 17.94 -3.56
N ILE A 46 13.15 17.38 -4.53
CA ILE A 46 12.74 16.16 -5.24
C ILE A 46 12.68 14.96 -4.28
N ASP A 47 13.67 14.81 -3.40
CA ASP A 47 13.70 13.74 -2.42
C ASP A 47 12.59 13.88 -1.37
N ALA A 48 12.30 15.10 -0.93
CA ALA A 48 11.19 15.38 -0.03
C ALA A 48 9.84 15.00 -0.67
N ALA A 49 9.61 15.40 -1.93
CA ALA A 49 8.40 15.04 -2.66
C ALA A 49 8.25 13.52 -2.85
N LYS A 50 9.35 12.81 -3.14
CA LYS A 50 9.35 11.35 -3.24
C LYS A 50 9.07 10.67 -1.91
N ARG A 51 9.66 11.17 -0.81
CA ARG A 51 9.42 10.63 0.54
C ARG A 51 7.98 10.82 0.96
N ASP A 52 7.40 11.97 0.67
CA ASP A 52 5.99 12.25 0.98
C ASP A 52 5.06 11.30 0.20
N ALA A 53 5.25 11.19 -1.11
CA ALA A 53 4.48 10.26 -1.94
C ALA A 53 4.62 8.80 -1.45
N ARG A 54 5.83 8.38 -1.05
CA ARG A 54 6.06 7.06 -0.51
C ARG A 54 5.40 6.86 0.86
N SER A 55 5.48 7.86 1.73
CA SER A 55 4.83 7.84 3.04
C SER A 55 3.31 7.70 2.92
N GLN A 56 2.69 8.36 1.92
CA GLN A 56 1.24 8.21 1.68
C GLN A 56 0.88 6.78 1.27
N VAL A 57 1.68 6.16 0.40
CA VAL A 57 1.50 4.75 0.00
C VAL A 57 1.71 3.81 1.18
N ASP A 58 2.78 4.00 1.95
CA ASP A 58 3.09 3.16 3.11
C ASP A 58 1.98 3.28 4.17
N HIS A 59 1.43 4.49 4.37
CA HIS A 59 0.32 4.70 5.29
C HIS A 59 -0.96 3.99 4.81
N ALA A 60 -1.32 4.14 3.54
CA ALA A 60 -2.47 3.45 2.96
C ALA A 60 -2.32 1.92 3.04
N ALA A 61 -1.13 1.40 2.76
CA ALA A 61 -0.82 -0.03 2.87
C ALA A 61 -0.93 -0.52 4.32
N ALA A 62 -0.42 0.26 5.29
CA ALA A 62 -0.54 -0.08 6.70
C ALA A 62 -2.00 -0.09 7.19
N MET A 63 -2.81 0.88 6.75
CA MET A 63 -4.24 0.89 7.04
C MET A 63 -4.94 -0.34 6.47
N LEU A 64 -4.68 -0.69 5.21
CA LEU A 64 -5.25 -1.87 4.57
C LEU A 64 -4.83 -3.16 5.27
N ALA A 65 -3.55 -3.28 5.64
CA ALA A 65 -3.04 -4.44 6.38
C ALA A 65 -3.69 -4.58 7.75
N THR A 66 -3.93 -3.45 8.44
CA THR A 66 -4.62 -3.43 9.74
C THR A 66 -6.06 -3.89 9.58
N GLU A 67 -6.77 -3.37 8.58
CA GLU A 67 -8.16 -3.75 8.28
C GLU A 67 -8.26 -5.25 7.94
N LEU A 68 -7.34 -5.76 7.11
CA LEU A 68 -7.30 -7.17 6.75
C LEU A 68 -7.03 -8.08 7.97
N ALA A 69 -6.14 -7.65 8.88
CA ALA A 69 -5.84 -8.41 10.10
C ALA A 69 -7.05 -8.49 11.05
N VAL A 70 -7.85 -7.42 11.12
CA VAL A 70 -9.13 -7.43 11.87
C VAL A 70 -10.09 -8.44 11.26
N ARG A 71 -10.24 -8.44 9.93
CA ARG A 71 -11.10 -9.38 9.20
C ARG A 71 -10.66 -10.83 9.38
N GLU A 72 -9.35 -11.09 9.32
CA GLU A 72 -8.79 -12.42 9.59
C GLU A 72 -9.14 -12.90 11.01
N THR A 73 -9.03 -12.02 12.01
CA THR A 73 -9.38 -12.33 13.40
C THR A 73 -10.86 -12.68 13.55
N ILE A 74 -11.73 -11.93 12.85
CA ILE A 74 -13.18 -12.20 12.83
C ILE A 74 -13.44 -13.55 12.17
N ALA A 75 -12.86 -13.81 10.99
CA ALA A 75 -13.04 -15.08 10.28
C ALA A 75 -12.64 -16.28 11.15
N LYS A 76 -11.50 -16.20 11.86
CA LYS A 76 -11.10 -17.24 12.83
C LYS A 76 -12.11 -17.40 13.98
N SER A 77 -12.58 -16.28 14.54
CA SER A 77 -13.53 -16.29 15.65
C SER A 77 -14.88 -16.89 15.25
N VAL A 78 -15.36 -16.56 14.04
CA VAL A 78 -16.55 -17.16 13.45
C VAL A 78 -16.35 -18.64 13.23
N ALA A 79 -15.24 -19.06 12.60
CA ALA A 79 -14.97 -20.46 12.32
C ALA A 79 -14.93 -21.32 13.60
N VAL A 80 -14.25 -20.83 14.65
CA VAL A 80 -14.22 -21.50 15.95
C VAL A 80 -15.62 -21.59 16.55
N THR A 81 -16.39 -20.50 16.54
CA THR A 81 -17.72 -20.49 17.14
C THR A 81 -18.70 -21.38 16.37
N ALA A 82 -18.65 -21.35 15.04
CA ALA A 82 -19.48 -22.18 14.18
C ALA A 82 -19.16 -23.68 14.35
N SER A 83 -17.90 -24.05 14.60
CA SER A 83 -17.51 -25.45 14.86
C SER A 83 -18.12 -26.05 16.13
N LEU A 84 -18.61 -25.20 17.05
CA LEU A 84 -19.27 -25.62 18.28
C LEU A 84 -20.80 -25.68 18.14
N MET A 85 -21.34 -25.26 17.00
CA MET A 85 -22.78 -25.23 16.74
C MET A 85 -23.27 -26.56 16.18
N PRO A 86 -24.53 -26.96 16.47
CA PRO A 86 -25.19 -28.03 15.73
C PRO A 86 -25.31 -27.63 14.25
N GLU A 87 -24.82 -28.48 13.35
CA GLU A 87 -24.76 -28.18 11.90
C GLU A 87 -26.11 -27.79 11.29
N GLU A 88 -27.22 -28.30 11.82
CA GLU A 88 -28.57 -28.07 11.30
C GLU A 88 -29.24 -26.79 11.85
N SER A 89 -28.57 -26.01 12.71
CA SER A 89 -29.21 -24.87 13.39
C SER A 89 -29.04 -23.55 12.62
N GLU A 90 -30.00 -23.27 11.73
CA GLU A 90 -30.07 -22.00 10.98
C GLU A 90 -30.22 -20.77 11.89
N ASP A 91 -31.04 -20.86 12.95
CA ASP A 91 -31.24 -19.77 13.90
C ASP A 91 -29.93 -19.42 14.64
N ALA A 92 -29.15 -20.42 15.06
CA ALA A 92 -27.89 -20.20 15.75
C ALA A 92 -26.85 -19.58 14.82
N PHE A 93 -26.78 -20.04 13.57
CA PHE A 93 -25.90 -19.43 12.57
C PHE A 93 -26.30 -17.98 12.29
N THR A 94 -27.60 -17.70 12.15
CA THR A 94 -28.11 -16.35 11.88
C THR A 94 -27.83 -15.38 13.03
N ASP A 95 -28.01 -15.80 14.29
CA ASP A 95 -27.67 -14.97 15.46
C ASP A 95 -26.16 -14.69 15.55
N LEU A 96 -25.31 -15.69 15.29
CA LEU A 96 -23.85 -15.47 15.24
C LEU A 96 -23.44 -14.56 14.09
N ALA A 97 -23.92 -14.84 12.88
CA ALA A 97 -23.57 -14.09 11.69
C ALA A 97 -23.97 -12.63 11.83
N SER A 98 -25.21 -12.36 12.27
CA SER A 98 -25.72 -10.99 12.45
C SER A 98 -24.89 -10.19 13.45
N ARG A 99 -24.49 -10.78 14.59
CA ARG A 99 -23.61 -10.13 15.58
C ARG A 99 -22.20 -9.87 15.03
N MET A 100 -21.66 -10.79 14.24
CA MET A 100 -20.32 -10.66 13.68
C MET A 100 -20.24 -9.64 12.54
N THR A 101 -21.32 -9.46 11.78
CA THR A 101 -21.43 -8.49 10.68
C THR A 101 -22.04 -7.15 11.11
N GLU A 102 -22.50 -7.01 12.36
CA GLU A 102 -23.09 -5.77 12.86
C GLU A 102 -22.11 -4.59 12.68
N GLY A 103 -22.57 -3.53 11.99
CA GLY A 103 -21.75 -2.35 11.68
C GLY A 103 -20.71 -2.52 10.58
N ARG A 104 -20.75 -3.64 9.82
CA ARG A 104 -19.78 -4.00 8.77
C ARG A 104 -20.46 -4.20 7.42
N GLU A 105 -20.78 -3.10 6.75
CA GLU A 105 -21.41 -3.11 5.42
C GLU A 105 -20.50 -3.65 4.31
N ASP A 106 -19.21 -3.79 4.59
CA ASP A 106 -18.19 -4.37 3.71
C ASP A 106 -18.21 -5.90 3.68
N ILE A 107 -18.90 -6.57 4.63
CA ILE A 107 -19.11 -8.01 4.61
C ILE A 107 -20.44 -8.32 3.92
N LEU A 108 -20.36 -8.68 2.64
CA LEU A 108 -21.54 -8.93 1.80
C LEU A 108 -22.21 -10.29 2.06
N ASN A 109 -21.40 -11.28 2.43
CA ASN A 109 -21.84 -12.65 2.66
C ASN A 109 -20.96 -13.33 3.71
N LEU A 110 -21.59 -14.06 4.62
CA LEU A 110 -20.94 -15.04 5.47
C LEU A 110 -21.55 -16.42 5.18
N ALA A 111 -20.73 -17.36 4.71
CA ALA A 111 -21.15 -18.70 4.37
C ALA A 111 -20.55 -19.74 5.31
N TYR A 112 -21.36 -20.67 5.81
CA TYR A 112 -20.93 -21.84 6.57
C TYR A 112 -21.00 -23.08 5.69
N ALA A 113 -19.87 -23.76 5.54
CA ALA A 113 -19.70 -24.86 4.60
C ALA A 113 -19.08 -26.12 5.27
N PRO A 114 -19.83 -26.83 6.11
CA PRO A 114 -19.39 -28.11 6.64
C PRO A 114 -19.20 -29.11 5.49
N ASP A 115 -18.20 -29.98 5.59
CA ASP A 115 -17.82 -30.92 4.54
C ASP A 115 -17.59 -30.29 3.15
N LEU A 116 -17.21 -29.00 3.13
CA LEU A 116 -16.97 -28.20 1.92
C LEU A 116 -18.22 -27.92 1.06
N VAL A 117 -19.40 -28.09 1.63
CA VAL A 117 -20.67 -27.74 0.97
C VAL A 117 -21.36 -26.64 1.75
N VAL A 118 -21.64 -25.50 1.11
CA VAL A 118 -22.32 -24.36 1.75
C VAL A 118 -23.72 -24.78 2.20
N ARG A 119 -23.96 -24.73 3.52
CA ARG A 119 -25.25 -25.09 4.15
C ARG A 119 -26.01 -23.89 4.68
N HIS A 120 -25.31 -22.86 5.15
CA HIS A 120 -25.93 -21.64 5.67
C HIS A 120 -25.23 -20.41 5.10
N VAL A 121 -26.00 -19.34 4.90
CA VAL A 121 -25.51 -18.04 4.40
C VAL A 121 -26.21 -16.90 5.10
N TYR A 122 -25.52 -15.77 5.26
CA TYR A 122 -26.08 -14.56 5.84
C TYR A 122 -25.55 -13.30 5.11
N PRO A 123 -26.40 -12.31 4.80
CA PRO A 123 -27.87 -12.35 4.89
C PRO A 123 -28.46 -13.37 3.91
N TYR A 124 -29.48 -14.12 4.35
CA TYR A 124 -30.03 -15.23 3.56
C TYR A 124 -30.63 -14.76 2.22
N GLU A 125 -31.51 -13.76 2.25
CA GLU A 125 -32.23 -13.29 1.05
C GLU A 125 -31.29 -12.87 -0.09
N ALA A 126 -30.16 -12.23 0.23
CA ALA A 126 -29.20 -11.76 -0.76
C ALA A 126 -28.27 -12.87 -1.28
N ASN A 127 -28.06 -13.94 -0.50
CA ASN A 127 -27.01 -14.92 -0.75
C ASN A 127 -27.53 -16.36 -0.91
N ALA A 128 -28.85 -16.56 -0.96
CA ALA A 128 -29.47 -17.88 -1.06
C ALA A 128 -28.98 -18.69 -2.29
N SER A 129 -28.54 -18.04 -3.37
CA SER A 129 -27.97 -18.70 -4.55
C SER A 129 -26.65 -19.44 -4.29
N VAL A 130 -25.97 -19.15 -3.18
CA VAL A 130 -24.70 -19.77 -2.78
C VAL A 130 -24.92 -21.08 -2.01
N ILE A 131 -26.13 -21.32 -1.48
CA ILE A 131 -26.46 -22.57 -0.80
C ILE A 131 -26.28 -23.76 -1.75
N GLY A 132 -25.62 -24.81 -1.26
CA GLY A 132 -25.32 -26.01 -2.03
C GLY A 132 -24.06 -25.92 -2.89
N LEU A 133 -23.36 -24.78 -2.91
CA LEU A 133 -22.04 -24.69 -3.54
C LEU A 133 -21.10 -25.72 -2.89
N ASP A 134 -20.56 -26.61 -3.73
CA ASP A 134 -19.57 -27.60 -3.35
C ASP A 134 -18.18 -27.12 -3.76
N TYR A 135 -17.32 -26.79 -2.79
CA TYR A 135 -15.98 -26.29 -3.08
C TYR A 135 -15.06 -27.34 -3.72
N ARG A 136 -15.45 -28.61 -3.75
CA ARG A 136 -14.71 -29.69 -4.41
C ARG A 136 -14.93 -29.70 -5.92
N GLU A 137 -15.99 -29.04 -6.40
CA GLU A 137 -16.24 -28.89 -7.83
C GLU A 137 -15.40 -27.74 -8.40
N PRO A 138 -14.92 -27.84 -9.66
CA PRO A 138 -14.14 -26.77 -10.28
C PRO A 138 -14.90 -25.44 -10.37
N SER A 139 -14.42 -24.44 -9.65
CA SER A 139 -14.97 -23.07 -9.62
C SER A 139 -13.86 -22.06 -9.34
N GLU A 140 -14.21 -20.76 -9.44
CA GLU A 140 -13.32 -19.67 -9.03
C GLU A 140 -13.04 -19.61 -7.52
N PHE A 141 -13.80 -20.36 -6.70
CA PHE A 141 -13.63 -20.47 -5.25
C PHE A 141 -12.74 -21.65 -4.83
N THR A 142 -12.59 -22.66 -5.68
CA THR A 142 -11.92 -23.94 -5.36
C THR A 142 -10.49 -23.76 -4.90
N ALA A 143 -9.68 -22.98 -5.64
CA ALA A 143 -8.28 -22.75 -5.28
C ALA A 143 -8.13 -22.05 -3.92
N GLY A 144 -9.07 -21.16 -3.57
CA GLY A 144 -9.09 -20.50 -2.27
C GLY A 144 -9.46 -21.44 -1.14
N ALA A 145 -10.47 -22.29 -1.36
CA ALA A 145 -10.90 -23.30 -0.40
C ALA A 145 -9.78 -24.31 -0.11
N ASP A 146 -9.11 -24.81 -1.16
CA ASP A 146 -7.96 -25.71 -1.04
C ASP A 146 -6.82 -25.04 -0.26
N GLN A 147 -6.47 -23.80 -0.59
CA GLN A 147 -5.43 -23.07 0.12
C GLN A 147 -5.78 -22.84 1.61
N ALA A 148 -7.04 -22.53 1.92
CA ALA A 148 -7.49 -22.34 3.30
C ALA A 148 -7.45 -23.66 4.11
N LEU A 149 -7.78 -24.79 3.47
CA LEU A 149 -7.64 -26.13 4.06
C LEU A 149 -6.18 -26.47 4.35
N GLU A 150 -5.30 -26.26 3.36
CA GLU A 150 -3.87 -26.53 3.48
C GLU A 150 -3.20 -25.66 4.55
N ALA A 151 -3.55 -24.37 4.59
CA ALA A 151 -2.97 -23.41 5.54
C ALA A 151 -3.57 -23.51 6.95
N ASN A 152 -4.74 -24.14 7.09
CA ASN A 152 -5.57 -24.11 8.31
C ASN A 152 -5.76 -22.68 8.85
N ALA A 153 -5.94 -21.73 7.94
CA ALA A 153 -5.99 -20.30 8.23
C ALA A 153 -6.88 -19.59 7.19
N PRO A 154 -7.44 -18.40 7.53
CA PRO A 154 -8.15 -17.60 6.54
C PRO A 154 -7.21 -17.19 5.40
N VAL A 155 -7.73 -17.21 4.19
CA VAL A 155 -7.01 -16.86 2.97
C VAL A 155 -7.79 -15.76 2.25
N LEU A 156 -7.07 -14.77 1.74
CA LEU A 156 -7.62 -13.78 0.83
C LEU A 156 -7.40 -14.25 -0.61
N ILE A 157 -8.49 -14.47 -1.33
CA ILE A 157 -8.45 -14.65 -2.78
C ILE A 157 -8.56 -13.30 -3.48
N GLY A 158 -7.99 -13.21 -4.69
CA GLY A 158 -8.10 -12.00 -5.51
C GLY A 158 -9.53 -11.73 -5.96
N PRO A 159 -9.74 -10.65 -6.71
CA PRO A 159 -11.08 -10.31 -7.17
C PRO A 159 -11.71 -11.43 -7.99
N ILE A 160 -12.91 -11.85 -7.62
CA ILE A 160 -13.67 -12.92 -8.29
C ILE A 160 -15.10 -12.47 -8.57
N ASN A 161 -15.76 -13.16 -9.49
CA ASN A 161 -17.19 -12.94 -9.72
C ASN A 161 -17.99 -13.71 -8.68
N LEU A 162 -18.94 -13.00 -8.08
CA LEU A 162 -19.78 -13.56 -7.05
C LEU A 162 -20.97 -14.30 -7.66
N LEU A 163 -21.35 -15.44 -7.07
CA LEU A 163 -22.55 -16.18 -7.47
C LEU A 163 -23.84 -15.39 -7.21
N GLN A 164 -23.83 -14.52 -6.20
CA GLN A 164 -24.88 -13.54 -5.93
C GLN A 164 -24.85 -12.33 -6.90
N GLY A 165 -23.90 -12.28 -7.83
CA GLY A 165 -23.69 -11.20 -8.78
C GLY A 165 -22.71 -10.14 -8.29
N GLY A 166 -22.07 -9.45 -9.24
CA GLY A 166 -21.01 -8.47 -8.97
C GLY A 166 -19.63 -9.11 -8.86
N ALA A 167 -18.66 -8.31 -8.40
CA ALA A 167 -17.28 -8.73 -8.16
C ALA A 167 -16.81 -8.21 -6.80
N ALA A 168 -16.02 -9.01 -6.10
CA ALA A 168 -15.40 -8.68 -4.82
C ALA A 168 -13.96 -9.19 -4.80
#